data_AF-W4LTT7-F1
#
_entry.id   AF-W4LTT7-F1
#
_cell.length_a   1.000
_cell.length_b   1.000
_cell.length_c   1.000
_cell.angle_alpha   90.00
_cell.angle_beta   90.00
_cell.angle_gamma   90.00
#
_symmetry.space_group_name_H-M   'P 1'
#
loop_
_entity.id
_entity.type
_entity.pdbx_description
1 polymer ?
#
loop_
_entity_poly.entity_id
_entity_poly.type
_entity_poly.pdbx_seq_one_letter_code
_entity_poly.pdbx_strand_id
1 'polypeptide(L)'
;MERGMLDYDFIWDEEPGGNVDHIAEHDLTPEDVIYAFHHVERYTTSRSSGLPALIGETPEGDLMFVAYTEIDVTTVYVRTAYRI
;
A
#
# COMPACT_ATOMS: atom_id res chain seq x y z
N MET A 1 16.88 14.52 15.07
CA MET A 1 15.40 14.54 14.99
C MET A 1 15.04 13.49 13.97
N GLU A 2 14.86 12.25 14.43
CA GLU A 2 14.36 11.18 13.59
C GLU A 2 12.94 11.58 13.18
N ARG A 3 12.66 11.69 11.88
CA ARG A 3 11.28 11.83 11.41
C ARG A 3 10.54 10.63 11.98
N GLY A 4 9.61 10.88 12.90
CA GLY A 4 8.80 9.82 13.50
C GLY A 4 8.20 8.99 12.37
N MET A 5 8.70 7.77 12.23
CA MET A 5 8.08 6.75 11.42
C MET A 5 6.69 6.58 12.02
N LEU A 6 5.67 7.13 11.34
CA LEU A 6 4.31 6.81 11.71
C LEU A 6 4.17 5.33 11.41
N ASP A 7 4.11 4.51 12.45
CA ASP A 7 3.65 3.13 12.31
C ASP A 7 2.18 3.23 11.86
N TYR A 8 1.94 2.85 10.61
CA TYR A 8 0.59 2.78 10.08
C TYR A 8 -0.04 1.46 10.52
N ASP A 9 -1.30 1.53 10.94
CA ASP A 9 -2.15 0.36 11.11
C ASP A 9 -2.81 0.04 9.76
N PHE A 10 -2.69 -1.20 9.32
CA PHE A 10 -3.23 -1.66 8.04
C PHE A 10 -4.47 -2.52 8.28
N ILE A 11 -5.55 -2.19 7.58
CA ILE A 11 -6.76 -3.02 7.55
C ILE A 11 -6.65 -4.00 6.37
N TRP A 12 -6.63 -5.29 6.71
CA TRP A 12 -6.62 -6.41 5.78
C TRP A 12 -7.97 -7.12 5.79
N ASP A 13 -8.47 -7.41 4.60
CA ASP A 13 -9.66 -8.21 4.34
C ASP A 13 -9.21 -9.56 3.76
N GLU A 14 -9.18 -10.57 4.64
CA GLU A 14 -8.78 -11.94 4.34
C GLU A 14 -9.95 -12.83 3.90
N GLU A 15 -11.17 -12.29 3.81
CA GLU A 15 -12.31 -13.04 3.25
C GLU A 15 -12.08 -13.30 1.75
N PRO A 16 -12.65 -14.38 1.17
CA PRO A 16 -12.48 -14.68 -0.24
C PRO A 16 -12.89 -13.50 -1.16
N GLY A 17 -11.96 -13.06 -2.00
CA GLY A 17 -12.12 -11.88 -2.86
C GLY A 17 -11.88 -10.53 -2.16
N GLY A 18 -11.37 -10.55 -0.93
CA GLY A 18 -10.91 -9.39 -0.17
C GLY A 18 -9.63 -8.78 -0.74
N ASN A 19 -9.10 -7.76 -0.06
CA ASN A 19 -7.93 -7.04 -0.55
C ASN A 19 -6.66 -7.89 -0.54
N VAL A 20 -6.53 -8.85 0.38
CA VAL A 20 -5.37 -9.75 0.44
C VAL A 20 -5.31 -10.64 -0.81
N ASP A 21 -6.44 -11.24 -1.20
CA ASP A 21 -6.54 -12.04 -2.42
C ASP A 21 -6.20 -11.20 -3.67
N HIS A 22 -6.74 -9.99 -3.76
CA HIS A 22 -6.50 -9.11 -4.90
C HIS A 22 -5.03 -8.63 -5.02
N ILE A 23 -4.35 -8.45 -3.90
CA ILE A 23 -2.90 -8.14 -3.89
C ILE A 23 -2.10 -9.38 -4.34
N ALA A 24 -2.49 -10.57 -3.90
CA ALA A 24 -1.86 -11.82 -4.30
C ALA A 24 -2.00 -12.11 -5.81
N GLU A 25 -3.08 -11.65 -6.47
CA GLU A 25 -3.23 -11.68 -7.94
C GLU A 25 -2.12 -10.92 -8.68
N HIS A 26 -1.39 -10.03 -8.00
CA HIS A 26 -0.28 -9.25 -8.52
C HIS A 26 1.10 -9.74 -8.04
N ASP A 27 1.18 -10.98 -7.53
CA ASP A 27 2.39 -11.60 -6.97
C ASP A 27 3.00 -10.78 -5.82
N LEU A 28 2.14 -10.09 -5.05
CA LEU A 28 2.53 -9.26 -3.90
C LEU A 28 1.92 -9.83 -2.61
N THR A 29 2.50 -9.41 -1.48
CA THR A 29 2.04 -9.73 -0.14
C THR A 29 1.68 -8.47 0.65
N PRO A 30 0.89 -8.58 1.74
CA PRO A 30 0.71 -7.50 2.70
C PRO A 30 2.03 -6.89 3.19
N GLU A 31 3.06 -7.72 3.39
CA GLU A 31 4.39 -7.29 3.82
C GLU A 31 5.09 -6.41 2.77
N ASP A 32 4.95 -6.71 1.48
CA ASP A 32 5.48 -5.86 0.41
C ASP A 32 4.82 -4.48 0.43
N VAL A 33 3.52 -4.43 0.68
CA VAL A 33 2.77 -3.17 0.81
C VAL A 33 3.26 -2.37 2.01
N ILE A 34 3.43 -3.02 3.16
CA ILE A 34 3.96 -2.37 4.37
C ILE A 34 5.36 -1.82 4.07
N TYR A 35 6.22 -2.62 3.43
CA TYR A 35 7.57 -2.20 3.05
C TYR A 35 7.54 -0.95 2.15
N ALA A 36 6.64 -0.89 1.17
CA ALA A 36 6.48 0.26 0.29
C ALA A 36 6.03 1.53 1.04
N PHE A 37 5.19 1.41 2.09
CA PHE A 37 4.82 2.55 2.95
C PHE A 37 6.02 3.09 3.76
N HIS A 38 7.04 2.26 4.03
CA HIS A 38 8.28 2.70 4.67
C HIS A 38 9.33 3.21 3.67
N HIS A 39 9.25 2.78 2.40
CA HIS A 39 10.18 3.12 1.32
C HIS A 39 9.44 3.82 0.17
N VAL A 40 8.74 4.91 0.52
CA VAL A 40 7.97 5.70 -0.45
C VAL A 40 8.90 6.54 -1.32
N GLU A 41 8.83 6.30 -2.62
CA GLU A 41 9.47 7.13 -3.64
C GLU A 41 8.65 8.39 -3.93
N ARG A 42 7.33 8.24 -4.08
CA ARG A 42 6.43 9.39 -4.27
C ARG A 42 4.99 9.12 -3.85
N TYR A 43 4.34 10.15 -3.31
CA TYR A 43 2.89 10.18 -3.14
C TYR A 43 2.21 10.69 -4.41
N THR A 44 1.02 10.18 -4.70
CA THR A 44 0.24 10.50 -5.91
C THR A 44 -1.25 10.23 -5.68
N THR A 45 -2.02 10.24 -6.76
CA THR A 45 -3.45 9.95 -6.76
C THR A 45 -3.76 8.95 -7.86
N SER A 46 -4.53 7.92 -7.52
CA SER A 46 -5.03 6.97 -8.51
C SER A 46 -5.90 7.68 -9.56
N ARG A 47 -5.57 7.52 -10.85
CA ARG A 47 -6.33 8.16 -11.93
C ARG A 47 -7.73 7.57 -12.11
N SER A 48 -7.91 6.28 -11.81
CA SER A 48 -9.18 5.58 -12.00
C SER A 48 -10.15 5.82 -10.85
N SER A 49 -9.65 5.84 -9.61
CA SER A 49 -10.49 5.95 -8.41
C SER A 49 -10.45 7.31 -7.72
N GLY A 50 -9.47 8.16 -8.04
CA GLY A 50 -9.24 9.43 -7.33
C GLY A 50 -8.73 9.26 -5.90
N LEU A 51 -8.42 8.03 -5.48
CA LEU A 51 -7.92 7.75 -4.14
C LEU A 51 -6.46 8.20 -3.97
N PRO A 52 -6.04 8.52 -2.72
CA PRO A 52 -4.65 8.60 -2.36
C PRO A 52 -3.90 7.34 -2.81
N ALA A 53 -2.68 7.56 -3.28
CA ALA A 53 -1.80 6.49 -3.68
C ALA A 53 -0.35 6.84 -3.41
N LEU A 54 0.49 5.82 -3.36
CA LEU A 54 1.93 5.97 -3.33
C LEU A 54 2.57 5.07 -4.37
N ILE A 55 3.80 5.43 -4.74
CA ILE A 55 4.73 4.54 -5.40
C ILE A 55 5.89 4.36 -4.43
N GLY A 56 6.19 3.10 -4.13
CA GLY A 56 7.27 2.70 -3.24
C GLY A 56 7.96 1.45 -3.76
N GLU A 57 9.01 1.05 -3.07
CA GLU A 57 9.78 -0.14 -3.41
C GLU A 57 9.20 -1.40 -2.77
N THR A 58 9.41 -2.54 -3.42
CA THR A 58 9.34 -3.88 -2.81
C THR A 58 10.68 -4.19 -2.13
N PRO A 59 10.76 -5.24 -1.27
CA PRO A 59 12.03 -5.69 -0.70
C PRO A 59 13.09 -6.05 -1.76
N GLU A 60 12.66 -6.48 -2.95
CA GLU A 60 13.55 -6.81 -4.08
C GLU A 60 14.03 -5.56 -4.86
N GLY A 61 13.47 -4.38 -4.57
CA GLY A 61 13.81 -3.12 -5.23
C GLY A 61 12.98 -2.80 -6.48
N ASP A 62 11.98 -3.62 -6.82
CA ASP A 62 11.02 -3.29 -7.87
C ASP A 62 10.05 -2.20 -7.38
N LEU A 63 9.56 -1.36 -8.29
CA LEU A 63 8.57 -0.34 -7.97
C LEU A 63 7.15 -0.92 -7.98
N MET A 64 6.36 -0.50 -7.00
CA MET A 64 4.94 -0.83 -6.91
C MET A 64 4.09 0.41 -6.68
N PHE A 65 2.87 0.36 -7.20
CA PHE A 65 1.82 1.33 -6.94
C PHE A 65 0.88 0.77 -5.87
N VAL A 66 0.52 1.58 -4.88
CA VAL A 66 -0.49 1.24 -3.88
C VAL A 66 -1.55 2.32 -3.83
N ALA A 67 -2.81 1.95 -4.03
CA ALA A 67 -3.94 2.82 -3.73
C ALA A 67 -4.58 2.43 -2.41
N TYR A 68 -4.90 3.41 -1.58
CA TYR A 68 -5.41 3.19 -0.24
C TYR A 68 -6.49 4.22 0.13
N THR A 69 -7.23 3.92 1.18
CA THR A 69 -8.16 4.85 1.84
C THR A 69 -7.60 5.16 3.22
N GLU A 70 -7.50 6.45 3.54
CA GLU A 70 -7.17 6.91 4.90
C GLU A 70 -8.43 6.78 5.77
N ILE A 71 -8.34 5.99 6.83
CA ILE A 71 -9.44 5.79 7.78
C ILE A 71 -9.33 6.80 8.92
N ASP A 72 -8.11 7.00 9.41
CA ASP A 72 -7.74 8.06 10.35
C ASP A 72 -6.27 8.47 10.14
N VAL A 73 -5.65 9.12 11.15
CA VAL A 73 -4.30 9.67 11.07
C VAL A 73 -3.21 8.60 10.90
N THR A 74 -3.44 7.38 11.41
CA THR A 74 -2.46 6.28 11.35
C THR A 74 -3.05 5.01 10.74
N THR A 75 -4.35 4.92 10.51
CA THR A 75 -4.99 3.72 9.96
C THR A 75 -5.32 3.87 8.47
N VAL A 76 -4.90 2.89 7.67
CA VAL A 76 -5.19 2.83 6.23
C VAL A 76 -5.85 1.51 5.83
N TYR A 77 -6.77 1.59 4.87
CA TYR A 77 -7.33 0.43 4.17
C TYR A 77 -6.73 0.35 2.77
N VAL A 78 -6.01 -0.74 2.47
CA VAL A 78 -5.40 -0.94 1.16
C VAL A 78 -6.46 -1.39 0.17
N ARG A 79 -6.55 -0.70 -0.97
CA ARG A 79 -7.53 -1.01 -2.03
C ARG A 79 -6.96 -1.94 -3.09
N THR A 80 -5.74 -1.69 -3.51
CA THR A 80 -5.02 -2.51 -4.49
C THR A 80 -3.53 -2.15 -4.45
N ALA A 81 -2.69 -3.11 -4.84
CA ALA A 81 -1.28 -2.91 -5.07
C ALA A 81 -0.82 -3.72 -6.28
N TYR A 82 0.05 -3.15 -7.12
CA TYR A 82 0.62 -3.85 -8.28
C TYR A 82 2.00 -3.28 -8.66
N ARG A 83 2.85 -4.11 -9.24
CA ARG A 83 4.18 -3.69 -9.77
C ARG A 83 4.04 -2.84 -11.03
N ILE A 84 4.93 -1.85 -11.22
CA ILE A 84 4.93 -0.90 -12.36
C ILE A 84 6.11 -1.15 -13.30
#